data_AF-A0A6M8WDA1-F1
#
_entry.id   AF-A0A6M8WDA1-F1
#
_cell.length_a   1.000
_cell.length_b   1.000
_cell.length_c   1.000
_cell.angle_alpha   90.00
_cell.angle_beta   90.00
_cell.angle_gamma   90.00
#
_symmetry.space_group_name_H-M   'P 1'
#
loop_
_entity.id
_entity.type
_entity.pdbx_description
1 polymer ?
#
loop_
_entity_poly.entity_id
_entity_poly.type
_entity_poly.pdbx_seq_one_letter_code
_entity_poly.pdbx_strand_id
1 'polypeptide(L)'
;MAARARALAAPALQYRMVPLPRIGECKVNDEQILISPGAEAEKVLSSSVALLPVLLTMGPQFDEETDRLRSRGEMVEALFFETAGWMSLEGTTKSFTTWIRERIRVQGYTLTRRLAPGYGTWPLSGQRDLFGLFGTAALPVRLSDSFLMTPKMSRSGLFGLMQISR
;
A
#
# COMPACT_ATOMS: atom_id res chain seq x y z
N MET A 1 9.99 10.20 -21.34
CA MET A 1 8.90 9.78 -20.44
C MET A 1 9.19 10.01 -18.95
N ALA A 2 10.37 9.70 -18.41
CA ALA A 2 10.67 9.89 -16.98
C ALA A 2 10.44 11.33 -16.45
N ALA A 3 10.93 12.36 -17.14
CA ALA A 3 10.71 13.76 -16.74
C ALA A 3 9.22 14.13 -16.72
N ARG A 4 8.46 13.63 -17.70
CA ARG A 4 7.00 13.81 -17.78
C ARG A 4 6.28 13.13 -16.61
N ALA A 5 6.64 11.88 -16.31
CA ALA A 5 6.10 11.14 -15.17
C ALA A 5 6.34 11.89 -13.86
N ARG A 6 7.54 12.43 -13.67
CA ARG A 6 7.87 13.25 -12.49
C ARG A 6 7.02 14.53 -12.41
N ALA A 7 6.76 15.19 -13.54
CA ALA A 7 5.95 16.41 -13.57
C ALA A 7 4.47 16.16 -13.26
N LEU A 8 3.96 14.97 -13.59
CA LEU A 8 2.56 14.58 -13.38
C LEU A 8 2.32 13.85 -12.05
N ALA A 9 3.38 13.47 -11.34
CA ALA A 9 3.27 12.76 -10.08
C ALA A 9 2.59 13.62 -9.01
N ALA A 10 1.47 13.13 -8.48
CA ALA A 10 0.77 13.69 -7.33
C ALA A 10 0.72 12.62 -6.21
N PRO A 11 1.85 12.32 -5.55
CA PRO A 11 1.90 11.24 -4.59
C PRO A 11 1.02 11.54 -3.37
N ALA A 12 0.16 10.60 -3.02
CA ALA A 12 -0.64 10.65 -1.80
C ALA A 12 -0.47 9.35 -1.02
N LEU A 13 -0.26 9.48 0.28
CA LEU A 13 0.07 8.39 1.19
C LEU A 13 -0.87 8.45 2.39
N GLN A 14 -1.49 7.32 2.71
CA GLN A 14 -2.23 7.12 3.94
C GLN A 14 -1.65 5.91 4.68
N TYR A 15 -1.32 6.09 5.95
CA TYR A 15 -0.94 4.99 6.84
C TYR A 15 -1.45 5.28 8.25
N ARG A 16 -1.58 4.24 9.07
CA ARG A 16 -1.86 4.38 10.51
C ARG A 16 -1.32 3.19 11.26
N MET A 17 -1.16 3.33 12.57
CA MET A 17 -0.86 2.21 13.45
C MET A 17 -2.17 1.59 13.94
N VAL A 18 -2.29 0.28 13.84
CA VAL A 18 -3.45 -0.50 14.33
C VAL A 18 -2.94 -1.52 15.33
N PRO A 19 -3.35 -1.47 16.61
CA PRO A 19 -2.96 -2.48 17.59
C PRO A 19 -3.35 -3.89 17.11
N LEU A 20 -2.45 -4.85 17.32
CA LEU A 20 -2.66 -6.25 16.95
C LEU A 20 -2.75 -7.10 18.22
N PRO A 21 -3.93 -7.19 18.86
CA PRO A 21 -4.09 -7.98 20.08
C PRO A 21 -3.84 -9.47 19.84
N ARG A 22 -4.17 -9.96 18.64
CA ARG A 22 -3.90 -11.33 18.19
C ARG A 22 -3.72 -11.32 16.68
N ILE A 23 -2.86 -12.20 16.16
CA ILE A 23 -2.68 -12.37 14.71
C ILE A 23 -4.05 -12.65 14.08
N GLY A 24 -4.39 -11.84 13.09
CA GLY A 24 -5.64 -11.91 12.36
C GLY A 24 -6.80 -11.15 12.99
N GLU A 25 -6.76 -10.77 14.26
CA GLU A 25 -7.82 -10.00 14.89
C GLU A 25 -7.36 -8.56 15.15
N CYS A 26 -7.96 -7.62 14.42
CA CYS A 26 -7.72 -6.19 14.61
C CYS A 26 -9.00 -5.52 15.10
N LYS A 27 -8.87 -4.43 15.86
CA LYS A 27 -10.02 -3.59 16.27
C LYS A 27 -9.84 -2.17 15.74
N VAL A 28 -10.80 -1.68 14.96
CA VAL A 28 -10.81 -0.33 14.38
C VAL A 28 -12.18 0.30 14.62
N ASN A 29 -12.23 1.46 15.28
CA ASN A 29 -13.48 2.17 15.60
C ASN A 29 -14.55 1.29 16.28
N ASP A 30 -14.12 0.46 17.22
CA ASP A 30 -14.96 -0.54 17.90
C ASP A 30 -15.45 -1.74 17.07
N GLU A 31 -15.16 -1.78 15.78
CA GLU A 31 -15.42 -2.92 14.90
C GLU A 31 -14.23 -3.89 14.87
N GLN A 32 -14.52 -5.19 14.89
CA GLN A 32 -13.51 -6.23 14.71
C GLN A 32 -13.27 -6.45 13.21
N ILE A 33 -12.03 -6.31 12.79
CA ILE A 33 -11.58 -6.59 11.43
C ILE A 33 -10.72 -7.83 11.47
N LEU A 34 -11.15 -8.87 10.75
CA LEU A 34 -10.39 -10.09 10.60
C LEU A 34 -9.48 -9.98 9.37
N ILE A 35 -8.19 -10.18 9.54
CA ILE A 35 -7.24 -10.32 8.44
C ILE A 35 -6.77 -11.76 8.39
N SER A 36 -6.97 -12.41 7.25
CA SER A 36 -6.50 -13.78 7.02
C SER A 36 -5.48 -13.79 5.88
N PRO A 37 -4.22 -13.40 6.13
CA PRO A 37 -3.25 -13.22 5.07
C PRO A 37 -2.59 -14.55 4.65
N GLY A 38 -2.97 -15.66 5.29
CA GLY A 38 -2.42 -16.99 5.06
C GLY A 38 -1.20 -17.30 5.94
N ALA A 39 -0.90 -18.59 6.09
CA ALA A 39 0.08 -19.09 7.06
C ALA A 39 1.49 -18.47 6.92
N GLU A 40 1.93 -18.18 5.69
CA GLU A 40 3.25 -17.57 5.47
C GLU A 40 3.29 -16.13 5.99
N ALA A 41 2.23 -15.35 5.73
CA ALA A 41 2.11 -13.98 6.20
C ALA A 41 1.88 -13.92 7.71
N GLU A 42 1.10 -14.84 8.28
CA GLU A 42 0.94 -14.96 9.73
C GLU A 42 2.27 -15.23 10.44
N LYS A 43 3.13 -16.08 9.85
CA LYS A 43 4.49 -16.32 10.37
C LYS A 43 5.32 -15.03 10.41
N VAL A 44 5.21 -14.19 9.37
CA VAL A 44 5.88 -12.87 9.32
C VAL A 44 5.37 -11.94 10.40
N LEU A 45 4.07 -11.99 10.70
CA LEU A 45 3.42 -11.13 11.69
C LEU A 45 3.51 -11.68 13.12
N SER A 46 4.07 -12.86 13.32
CA SER A 46 3.98 -13.60 14.59
C SER A 46 4.53 -12.89 15.83
N SER A 47 5.53 -12.04 15.65
CA SER A 47 6.13 -11.21 16.73
C SER A 47 5.65 -9.76 16.71
N SER A 48 4.62 -9.45 15.91
CA SER A 48 4.13 -8.08 15.75
C SER A 48 3.13 -7.73 16.84
N VAL A 49 3.30 -6.55 17.43
CA VAL A 49 2.39 -5.98 18.44
C VAL A 49 1.37 -4.99 17.84
N ALA A 50 1.64 -4.54 16.62
CA ALA A 50 0.76 -3.69 15.84
C ALA A 50 0.96 -3.93 14.35
N LEU A 51 -0.01 -3.50 13.54
CA LEU A 51 0.07 -3.41 12.10
C LEU A 51 0.21 -1.95 11.66
N LEU A 52 0.89 -1.76 10.55
CA LEU A 52 0.96 -0.49 9.83
C LEU A 52 0.44 -0.69 8.41
N PRO A 53 -0.88 -0.67 8.19
CA PRO A 53 -1.45 -0.59 6.86
C PRO A 53 -1.00 0.69 6.14
N VAL A 54 -0.76 0.56 4.84
CA VAL A 54 -0.34 1.65 3.95
C VAL A 54 -1.11 1.59 2.64
N LEU A 55 -1.56 2.76 2.20
CA LEU A 55 -2.02 3.04 0.85
C LEU A 55 -1.17 4.16 0.27
N LEU A 56 -0.66 3.95 -0.93
CA LEU A 56 0.13 4.92 -1.68
C LEU A 56 -0.43 4.99 -3.10
N THR A 57 -0.53 6.18 -3.65
CA THR A 57 -0.83 6.39 -5.06
C THR A 57 0.05 7.48 -5.64
N MET A 58 0.28 7.44 -6.95
CA MET A 58 0.92 8.52 -7.71
C MET A 58 -0.07 9.54 -8.27
N GLY A 59 -1.37 9.35 -7.99
CA GLY A 59 -2.46 10.22 -8.46
C GLY A 59 -3.08 9.76 -9.78
N PRO A 60 -4.30 10.27 -10.10
CA PRO A 60 -5.05 9.90 -11.31
C PRO A 60 -4.39 10.39 -12.61
N GLN A 61 -3.49 11.36 -12.55
CA GLN A 61 -2.85 11.99 -13.70
C GLN A 61 -2.07 10.99 -14.56
N PHE A 62 -1.56 9.89 -13.95
CA PHE A 62 -0.92 8.83 -14.70
C PHE A 62 -1.90 8.04 -15.58
N ASP A 63 -3.08 7.77 -15.06
CA ASP A 63 -4.12 7.02 -15.77
C ASP A 63 -4.63 7.88 -16.93
N GLU A 64 -4.98 9.13 -16.64
CA GLU A 64 -5.43 10.13 -17.61
C GLU A 64 -4.44 10.32 -18.76
N GLU A 65 -3.14 10.47 -18.46
CA GLU A 65 -2.13 10.67 -19.48
C GLU A 65 -1.86 9.39 -20.29
N THR A 66 -1.88 8.22 -19.65
CA THR A 66 -1.73 6.95 -20.36
C THR A 66 -2.87 6.73 -21.35
N ASP A 67 -4.11 7.02 -20.94
CA ASP A 67 -5.29 6.90 -21.79
C ASP A 67 -5.26 7.94 -22.92
N ARG A 68 -4.79 9.15 -22.64
CA ARG A 68 -4.57 10.20 -23.66
C ARG A 68 -3.60 9.74 -24.75
N LEU A 69 -2.46 9.14 -24.39
CA LEU A 69 -1.48 8.62 -25.37
C LEU A 69 -2.07 7.47 -26.20
N ARG A 70 -2.77 6.53 -25.55
CA ARG A 70 -3.44 5.40 -26.23
C ARG A 70 -4.49 5.89 -27.23
N SER A 71 -5.31 6.88 -26.85
CA SER A 71 -6.35 7.45 -27.71
C SER A 71 -5.81 8.11 -28.99
N ARG A 72 -4.53 8.50 -28.99
CA ARG A 72 -3.82 9.10 -30.13
C ARG A 72 -3.07 8.07 -30.99
N GLY A 73 -3.12 6.80 -30.63
CA GLY A 73 -2.33 5.74 -31.28
C GLY A 73 -0.84 5.73 -30.88
N GLU A 74 -0.44 6.56 -29.91
CA GLU A 74 0.93 6.65 -29.38
C GLU A 74 1.21 5.49 -28.39
N MET A 75 1.10 4.25 -28.85
CA MET A 75 1.10 3.06 -28.01
C MET A 75 2.46 2.81 -27.33
N VAL A 76 3.56 3.11 -28.02
CA VAL A 76 4.92 2.93 -27.48
C VAL A 76 5.20 3.98 -26.40
N GLU A 77 4.77 5.22 -26.63
CA GLU A 77 4.83 6.32 -25.66
C GLU A 77 4.00 6.00 -24.43
N ALA A 78 2.78 5.48 -24.61
CA ALA A 78 1.91 5.05 -23.52
C ALA A 78 2.60 3.96 -22.67
N LEU A 79 3.20 2.95 -23.31
CA LEU A 79 3.95 1.90 -22.62
C LEU A 79 5.12 2.46 -21.80
N PHE A 80 5.94 3.34 -22.39
CA PHE A 80 7.07 3.95 -21.67
C PHE A 80 6.63 4.88 -20.54
N PHE A 81 5.52 5.60 -20.74
CA PHE A 81 4.96 6.47 -19.71
C PHE A 81 4.39 5.67 -18.55
N GLU A 82 3.62 4.62 -18.83
CA GLU A 82 3.11 3.69 -17.82
C GLU A 82 4.24 3.03 -17.02
N THR A 83 5.30 2.58 -17.70
CA THR A 83 6.51 2.03 -17.07
C THR A 83 7.17 3.06 -16.14
N ALA A 84 7.26 4.32 -16.57
CA ALA A 84 7.79 5.39 -15.73
C ALA A 84 6.91 5.65 -14.49
N GLY A 85 5.59 5.48 -14.60
CA GLY A 85 4.67 5.50 -13.47
C GLY A 85 4.95 4.40 -12.45
N TRP A 86 5.11 3.15 -12.89
CA TRP A 86 5.47 2.03 -12.01
C TRP A 86 6.81 2.25 -11.30
N MET A 87 7.81 2.78 -12.01
CA MET A 87 9.10 3.13 -11.42
C MET A 87 9.00 4.26 -10.40
N SER A 88 8.14 5.25 -10.65
CA SER A 88 7.87 6.33 -9.70
C SER A 88 7.20 5.81 -8.42
N LEU A 89 6.23 4.91 -8.54
CA LEU A 89 5.57 4.27 -7.42
C LEU A 89 6.54 3.39 -6.60
N GLU A 90 7.42 2.65 -7.28
CA GLU A 90 8.45 1.83 -6.63
C GLU A 90 9.45 2.69 -5.86
N GLY A 91 9.98 3.75 -6.48
CA GLY A 91 10.88 4.70 -5.83
C GLY A 91 10.22 5.35 -4.61
N THR A 92 8.98 5.80 -4.74
CA THR A 92 8.21 6.41 -3.64
C THR A 92 7.96 5.42 -2.50
N THR A 93 7.68 4.15 -2.82
CA THR A 93 7.53 3.10 -1.80
C THR A 93 8.81 2.87 -1.00
N LYS A 94 9.97 2.85 -1.69
CA LYS A 94 11.27 2.70 -1.03
C LYS A 94 11.56 3.89 -0.12
N SER A 95 11.36 5.11 -0.62
CA SER A 95 11.51 6.33 0.17
C SER A 95 10.60 6.35 1.40
N PHE A 96 9.32 6.00 1.24
CA PHE A 96 8.40 5.86 2.36
C PHE A 96 8.89 4.82 3.38
N THR A 97 9.31 3.64 2.91
CA THR A 97 9.77 2.55 3.79
C THR A 97 10.98 2.98 4.62
N THR A 98 11.95 3.68 4.02
CA THR A 98 13.11 4.24 4.75
C THR A 98 12.64 5.25 5.79
N TRP A 99 11.84 6.21 5.38
CA TRP A 99 11.34 7.28 6.25
C TRP A 99 10.55 6.75 7.45
N ILE A 100 9.63 5.80 7.24
CA ILE A 100 8.79 5.27 8.32
C ILE A 100 9.60 4.39 9.28
N ARG A 101 10.61 3.66 8.78
CA ARG A 101 11.52 2.86 9.63
C ARG A 101 12.27 3.73 10.62
N GLU A 102 12.76 4.89 10.20
CA GLU A 102 13.44 5.83 11.08
C GLU A 102 12.49 6.34 12.17
N ARG A 103 11.26 6.70 11.80
CA ARG A 103 10.26 7.23 12.74
C ARG A 103 9.82 6.22 13.79
N ILE A 104 9.53 4.98 13.38
CA ILE A 104 9.07 3.93 14.30
C ILE A 104 10.21 3.36 15.14
N ARG A 105 11.47 3.43 14.67
CA ARG A 105 12.65 3.06 15.46
C ARG A 105 12.84 3.95 16.68
N VAL A 106 12.60 5.26 16.57
CA VAL A 106 12.61 6.19 17.71
C VAL A 106 11.56 5.83 18.75
N GLN A 107 10.47 5.16 18.34
CA GLN A 107 9.40 4.66 19.21
C GLN A 107 9.71 3.26 19.77
N GLY A 108 10.89 2.70 19.50
CA GLY A 108 11.28 1.37 19.98
C GLY A 108 10.71 0.21 19.16
N TYR A 109 10.32 0.44 17.91
CA TYR A 109 9.81 -0.60 17.01
C TYR A 109 10.73 -0.87 15.81
N THR A 110 10.57 -2.02 15.20
CA THR A 110 11.09 -2.35 13.86
C THR A 110 9.97 -2.89 12.97
N LEU A 111 10.16 -2.83 11.65
CA LEU A 111 9.19 -3.34 10.68
C LEU A 111 9.55 -4.73 10.16
N THR A 112 8.53 -5.54 9.92
CA THR A 112 8.65 -6.72 9.06
C THR A 112 8.91 -6.32 7.60
N ARG A 113 8.98 -7.31 6.69
CA ARG A 113 8.75 -7.03 5.25
C ARG A 113 7.29 -6.60 5.02
N ARG A 114 7.04 -5.85 3.94
CA ARG A 114 5.68 -5.50 3.51
C ARG A 114 4.95 -6.76 3.05
N LEU A 115 3.74 -6.94 3.53
CA LEU A 115 2.79 -7.93 3.04
C LEU A 115 1.69 -7.20 2.26
N ALA A 116 1.11 -7.86 1.26
CA ALA A 116 0.02 -7.29 0.50
C ALA A 116 -0.92 -8.38 -0.02
N PRO A 117 -2.24 -8.12 -0.07
CA PRO A 117 -3.20 -8.96 -0.78
C PRO A 117 -2.79 -9.15 -2.25
N GLY A 118 -3.02 -10.35 -2.78
CA GLY A 118 -2.63 -10.74 -4.15
C GLY A 118 -1.19 -11.25 -4.28
N TYR A 119 -0.43 -11.34 -3.18
CA TYR A 119 0.92 -11.90 -3.14
C TYR A 119 1.00 -13.10 -2.20
N GLY A 120 1.81 -14.10 -2.57
CA GLY A 120 2.01 -15.30 -1.78
C GLY A 120 0.71 -16.05 -1.54
N THR A 121 0.38 -16.31 -0.27
CA THR A 121 -0.86 -17.00 0.14
C THR A 121 -2.01 -16.05 0.45
N TRP A 122 -1.82 -14.73 0.36
CA TRP A 122 -2.88 -13.76 0.65
C TRP A 122 -3.74 -13.50 -0.59
N PRO A 123 -5.02 -13.92 -0.63
CA PRO A 123 -5.88 -13.64 -1.77
C PRO A 123 -6.09 -12.14 -1.99
N LEU A 124 -6.33 -11.73 -3.24
CA LEU A 124 -6.59 -10.34 -3.62
C LEU A 124 -7.82 -9.76 -2.90
N SER A 125 -8.81 -10.61 -2.59
CA SER A 125 -10.01 -10.20 -1.84
C SER A 125 -9.70 -9.60 -0.48
N GLY A 126 -8.56 -9.96 0.12
CA GLY A 126 -8.07 -9.36 1.36
C GLY A 126 -7.76 -7.86 1.28
N GLN A 127 -7.84 -7.25 0.09
CA GLN A 127 -7.89 -5.79 -0.05
C GLN A 127 -9.04 -5.17 0.75
N ARG A 128 -10.22 -5.82 0.81
CA ARG A 128 -11.36 -5.28 1.57
C ARG A 128 -11.00 -5.15 3.05
N ASP A 129 -10.42 -6.20 3.63
CA ASP A 129 -10.01 -6.21 5.04
C ASP A 129 -8.91 -5.18 5.29
N LEU A 130 -7.92 -5.10 4.39
CA LEU A 130 -6.84 -4.11 4.47
C LEU A 130 -7.35 -2.67 4.42
N PHE A 131 -8.30 -2.37 3.52
CA PHE A 131 -8.92 -1.04 3.43
C PHE A 131 -9.77 -0.75 4.68
N GLY A 132 -10.47 -1.75 5.21
CA GLY A 132 -11.21 -1.65 6.46
C GLY A 132 -10.34 -1.17 7.63
N LEU A 133 -9.05 -1.52 7.65
CA LEU A 133 -8.13 -1.08 8.71
C LEU A 133 -8.00 0.45 8.82
N PHE A 134 -8.35 1.18 7.77
CA PHE A 134 -8.36 2.64 7.79
C PHE A 134 -9.62 3.24 8.41
N GLY A 135 -10.65 2.45 8.69
CA GLY A 135 -11.93 2.90 9.23
C GLY A 135 -12.62 3.86 8.27
N THR A 136 -13.11 4.98 8.80
CA THR A 136 -13.83 6.02 8.04
C THR A 136 -12.93 7.09 7.42
N ALA A 137 -11.61 6.89 7.43
CA ALA A 137 -10.68 7.87 6.87
C ALA A 137 -10.93 8.06 5.37
N ALA A 138 -10.87 9.31 4.90
CA ALA A 138 -10.85 9.58 3.47
C ALA A 138 -9.54 9.03 2.86
N LEU A 139 -9.66 8.11 1.90
CA LEU A 139 -8.51 7.44 1.30
C LEU A 139 -8.17 8.03 -0.06
N PRO A 140 -6.88 8.16 -0.41
CA PRO A 140 -6.47 8.63 -1.72
C PRO A 140 -6.69 7.58 -2.83
N VAL A 141 -7.08 6.36 -2.46
CA VAL A 141 -7.29 5.22 -3.34
C VAL A 141 -8.69 4.67 -3.11
N ARG A 142 -9.40 4.39 -4.20
CA ARG A 142 -10.68 3.68 -4.21
C ARG A 142 -10.46 2.22 -4.58
N LEU A 143 -11.27 1.34 -3.99
CA LEU A 143 -11.28 -0.09 -4.28
C LEU A 143 -12.57 -0.43 -5.04
N SER A 144 -12.46 -1.09 -6.20
CA SER A 144 -13.62 -1.60 -6.94
C SER A 144 -14.19 -2.86 -6.31
N ASP A 145 -15.36 -3.31 -6.78
CA ASP A 145 -15.93 -4.60 -6.35
C ASP A 145 -15.04 -5.80 -6.68
N SER A 146 -14.27 -5.67 -7.76
CA SER A 146 -13.24 -6.62 -8.21
C SER A 146 -11.89 -6.43 -7.53
N PHE A 147 -11.82 -5.64 -6.44
CA PHE A 147 -10.61 -5.42 -5.63
C PHE A 147 -9.46 -4.69 -6.35
N LEU A 148 -9.76 -4.02 -7.46
CA LEU A 148 -8.78 -3.19 -8.18
C LEU A 148 -8.72 -1.80 -7.54
N MET A 149 -7.53 -1.23 -7.54
CA MET A 149 -7.29 0.10 -6.99
C MET A 149 -7.38 1.17 -8.07
N THR A 150 -8.00 2.30 -7.73
CA THR A 150 -8.04 3.51 -8.55
C THR A 150 -7.56 4.69 -7.72
N PRO A 151 -6.51 5.42 -8.15
CA PRO A 151 -5.78 5.32 -9.43
C PRO A 151 -5.04 3.99 -9.64
N LYS A 152 -4.73 3.62 -10.89
CA LYS A 152 -4.01 2.37 -11.23
C LYS A 152 -2.60 2.36 -10.66
N MET A 153 -1.93 3.51 -10.66
CA MET A 153 -0.60 3.69 -10.06
C MET A 153 -0.69 3.78 -8.54
N SER A 154 -1.27 2.75 -7.92
CA SER A 154 -1.46 2.64 -6.48
C SER A 154 -0.86 1.35 -5.92
N ARG A 155 -0.58 1.38 -4.63
CA ARG A 155 -0.03 0.26 -3.87
C ARG A 155 -0.65 0.22 -2.50
N SER A 156 -1.13 -0.96 -2.12
CA SER A 156 -1.54 -1.27 -0.76
C SER A 156 -0.58 -2.24 -0.11
N GLY A 157 -0.62 -2.33 1.20
CA GLY A 157 0.04 -3.36 1.97
C GLY A 157 0.00 -3.06 3.45
N LEU A 158 0.62 -3.92 4.23
CA LEU A 158 0.86 -3.64 5.63
C LEU A 158 2.24 -4.15 6.05
N PHE A 159 2.71 -3.60 7.16
CA PHE A 159 3.86 -4.09 7.89
C PHE A 159 3.42 -4.53 9.27
N GLY A 160 4.09 -5.53 9.84
CA GLY A 160 4.06 -5.77 11.27
C GLY A 160 5.07 -4.86 11.98
N LEU A 161 4.71 -4.37 13.16
CA LEU A 161 5.59 -3.64 14.07
C LEU A 161 5.99 -4.58 15.20
N MET A 162 7.29 -4.81 15.34
CA MET A 162 7.86 -5.63 16.41
C MET A 162 8.61 -4.74 17.38
N GLN A 163 8.53 -5.03 18.67
CA GLN A 163 9.26 -4.27 19.68
C GLN A 163 10.75 -4.59 19.59
N ILE A 164 11.58 -3.55 19.61
CA ILE A 164 13.03 -3.71 19.73
C ILE A 164 13.30 -4.07 21.20
N SER A 165 13.75 -5.30 21.44
CA SER A 165 14.27 -5.71 22.74
C SER A 165 15.44 -4.79 23.11
N ARG A 166 15.39 -4.21 24.32
CA ARG A 166 16.51 -3.47 24.91
C ARG A 166 17.62 -4.42 25.33
#